data_AF-A0A9D4FTR0-F1
#
_entry.id   AF-A0A9D4FTR0-F1
#
_cell.length_a   1.000
_cell.length_b   1.000
_cell.length_c   1.000
_cell.angle_alpha   90.00
_cell.angle_beta   90.00
_cell.angle_gamma   90.00
#
_symmetry.space_group_name_H-M   'P 1'
#
loop_
_entity.id
_entity.type
_entity.pdbx_description
1 polymer ?
#
loop_
_entity_poly.entity_id
_entity_poly.type
_entity_poly.pdbx_seq_one_letter_code
_entity_poly.pdbx_strand_id
1 'polypeptide(L)'
;MFGNGLQPGLWRDFQARFGVKMIGEFYGATEGNCNIINTDNTIGACGFTSMIAPFMYPVTLIKVDEDNNIMRDRNGVCVRTKPGELGELVGKIVAGEPLRKFDGYASKEATDKKVAMNVFKKGDMAFLTVTHKLKKTTLQAEGSNPHKTEDRLFYMNNKIGQYKPLTLDSVFLYFKPNF
;
A
#
# COMPACT_ATOMS: atom_id res chain seq x y z
N MET A 1 13.92 3.79 -10.96
CA MET A 1 13.53 4.64 -9.81
C MET A 1 12.69 3.80 -8.86
N PHE A 2 12.77 4.02 -7.54
CA PHE A 2 11.90 3.36 -6.55
C PHE A 2 11.12 4.39 -5.74
N GLY A 3 9.86 4.09 -5.41
CA GLY A 3 8.99 5.00 -4.65
C GLY A 3 7.80 4.28 -4.02
N ASN A 4 6.95 5.06 -3.34
CA ASN A 4 5.74 4.59 -2.66
C ASN A 4 4.52 5.42 -3.08
N GLY A 5 3.54 4.78 -3.73
CA GLY A 5 2.22 5.37 -3.92
C GLY A 5 2.18 6.46 -4.98
N LEU A 6 2.90 6.29 -6.08
CA LEU A 6 2.72 7.13 -7.25
C LEU A 6 1.34 6.86 -7.84
N GLN A 7 0.54 7.91 -7.99
CA GLN A 7 -0.80 7.74 -8.57
C GLN A 7 -0.68 7.16 -9.99
N PRO A 8 -1.49 6.15 -10.36
CA PRO A 8 -1.44 5.52 -11.67
C PRO A 8 -1.51 6.51 -12.85
N GLY A 9 -2.30 7.58 -12.70
CA GLY A 9 -2.44 8.63 -13.71
C GLY A 9 -1.16 9.46 -13.93
N LEU A 10 -0.40 9.74 -12.86
CA LEU A 10 0.84 10.53 -12.92
C LEU A 10 2.05 9.72 -13.37
N TRP A 11 1.96 8.39 -13.33
CA TRP A 11 3.08 7.50 -13.63
C TRP A 11 3.62 7.69 -15.04
N ARG A 12 2.74 7.65 -16.04
CA ARG A 12 3.13 7.76 -17.46
C ARG A 12 3.72 9.12 -17.77
N ASP A 13 3.08 10.18 -17.27
CA ASP A 13 3.55 11.55 -17.46
C ASP A 13 4.92 11.76 -16.82
N PHE A 14 5.14 11.20 -15.63
CA PHE A 14 6.43 11.24 -14.96
C PHE A 14 7.52 10.50 -15.76
N GLN A 15 7.24 9.27 -16.23
CA GLN A 15 8.18 8.51 -17.05
C GLN A 15 8.56 9.27 -18.33
N ALA A 16 7.57 9.82 -19.03
CA ALA A 16 7.76 10.58 -20.26
C ALA A 16 8.58 11.86 -20.02
N ARG A 17 8.24 12.61 -18.97
CA ARG A 17 8.89 13.89 -18.65
C ARG A 17 10.36 13.74 -18.24
N PHE A 18 10.67 12.73 -17.44
CA PHE A 18 12.02 12.56 -16.86
C PHE A 18 12.84 11.45 -17.52
N GLY A 19 12.32 10.81 -18.57
CA GLY A 19 13.00 9.72 -19.28
C GLY A 19 13.22 8.47 -18.41
N VAL A 20 12.37 8.24 -17.41
CA VAL A 20 12.52 7.13 -16.47
C VAL A 20 11.93 5.85 -17.07
N LYS A 21 12.79 4.92 -17.49
CA LYS A 21 12.38 3.66 -18.13
C LYS A 21 11.68 2.68 -17.19
N MET A 22 12.07 2.66 -15.91
CA MET A 22 11.58 1.72 -14.91
C MET A 22 11.26 2.44 -13.61
N ILE A 23 10.04 2.26 -13.13
CA ILE A 23 9.61 2.67 -11.79
C ILE A 23 9.22 1.39 -11.05
N GLY A 24 9.85 1.16 -9.90
CA GLY A 24 9.43 0.12 -8.98
C GLY A 24 8.70 0.73 -7.80
N GLU A 25 7.65 0.06 -7.34
CA GLU A 25 6.94 0.43 -6.13
C GLU A 25 7.16 -0.61 -5.06
N PHE A 26 7.40 -0.16 -3.84
CA PHE A 26 7.42 -1.05 -2.70
C PHE A 26 6.14 -0.86 -1.88
N TYR A 27 5.79 -1.92 -1.17
CA TYR A 27 4.82 -1.85 -0.10
C TYR A 27 5.43 -2.61 1.05
N GLY A 28 5.47 -2.00 2.22
CA GLY A 28 5.86 -2.69 3.44
C GLY A 28 5.43 -1.93 4.67
N ALA A 29 5.42 -2.64 5.80
CA ALA A 29 5.25 -2.07 7.12
C ALA A 29 6.63 -1.93 7.78
N THR A 30 6.93 -0.77 8.37
CA THR A 30 8.19 -0.55 9.10
C THR A 30 8.37 -1.51 10.28
N GLU A 31 7.26 -2.01 10.82
CA GLU A 31 7.21 -2.82 12.03
C GLU A 31 7.09 -4.33 11.74
N GLY A 32 7.03 -4.75 10.47
CA GLY A 32 6.68 -6.12 10.11
C GLY A 32 7.61 -6.75 9.07
N ASN A 33 7.54 -8.08 8.99
CA ASN A 33 8.23 -8.89 7.98
C ASN A 33 7.49 -8.93 6.62
N CYS A 34 6.66 -7.92 6.35
CA CYS A 34 5.71 -7.92 5.26
C CYS A 34 6.08 -6.86 4.23
N ASN A 35 6.77 -7.29 3.17
CA ASN A 35 7.17 -6.42 2.06
C ASN A 35 6.76 -7.08 0.74
N ILE A 36 6.20 -6.32 -0.19
CA ILE A 36 6.06 -6.68 -1.60
C ILE A 36 6.66 -5.57 -2.46
N ILE A 37 7.16 -5.94 -3.63
CA ILE A 37 7.76 -5.00 -4.56
C ILE A 37 7.27 -5.29 -5.97
N ASN A 38 6.86 -4.24 -6.65
CA ASN A 38 6.66 -4.22 -8.08
C ASN A 38 8.00 -3.89 -8.74
N THR A 39 8.60 -4.89 -9.38
CA THR A 39 9.87 -4.74 -10.11
C THR A 39 9.69 -4.77 -11.62
N ASP A 40 8.49 -5.07 -12.12
CA ASP A 40 8.21 -5.23 -13.55
C ASP A 40 7.56 -3.98 -14.18
N ASN A 41 7.45 -2.89 -13.41
CA ASN A 41 6.90 -1.61 -13.85
C ASN A 41 5.41 -1.68 -14.22
N THR A 42 4.66 -2.60 -13.61
CA THR A 42 3.20 -2.67 -13.77
C THR A 42 2.52 -1.49 -13.07
N ILE A 43 1.94 -0.57 -13.84
CA ILE A 43 1.33 0.65 -13.29
C ILE A 43 0.20 0.31 -12.31
N GLY A 44 0.27 0.86 -11.09
CA GLY A 44 -0.75 0.68 -10.04
C GLY A 44 -0.63 -0.62 -9.25
N ALA A 45 0.36 -1.47 -9.55
CA ALA A 45 0.66 -2.65 -8.74
C ALA A 45 1.71 -2.32 -7.67
N CYS A 46 1.48 -2.81 -6.45
CA CYS A 46 2.46 -2.71 -5.35
C CYS A 46 3.45 -3.91 -5.32
N GLY A 47 3.22 -4.93 -6.15
CA GLY A 47 4.00 -6.16 -6.22
C GLY A 47 3.11 -7.39 -6.44
N PHE A 48 3.70 -8.58 -6.38
CA PHE A 48 2.99 -9.85 -6.51
C PHE A 48 3.45 -10.88 -5.48
N THR A 49 2.58 -11.86 -5.21
CA THR A 49 2.94 -13.08 -4.49
C THR A 49 2.79 -14.25 -5.45
N SER A 50 3.77 -15.16 -5.49
CA SER A 50 3.70 -16.31 -6.40
C SER A 50 2.60 -17.27 -5.95
N MET A 51 1.61 -17.50 -6.82
CA MET A 51 0.55 -18.49 -6.58
C MET A 51 1.08 -19.93 -6.66
N ILE A 52 2.15 -20.15 -7.43
CA ILE A 52 2.74 -21.48 -7.67
C ILE A 52 3.69 -21.88 -6.53
N ALA A 53 4.37 -20.90 -5.92
CA ALA A 53 5.32 -21.12 -4.84
C ALA A 53 5.09 -20.15 -3.67
N PRO A 54 3.93 -20.22 -3.00
CA PRO A 54 3.55 -19.28 -1.94
C PRO A 54 4.39 -19.40 -0.66
N PHE A 55 5.23 -20.44 -0.55
CA PHE A 55 6.13 -20.65 0.58
C PHE A 55 7.43 -19.84 0.48
N MET A 56 7.78 -19.32 -0.71
CA MET A 56 9.04 -18.60 -0.92
C MET A 56 9.07 -17.24 -0.24
N TYR A 57 7.91 -16.61 -0.08
CA TYR A 57 7.79 -15.31 0.57
C TYR A 57 6.85 -15.40 1.77
N PRO A 58 7.23 -14.82 2.94
CA PRO A 58 6.43 -14.90 4.15
C PRO A 58 5.24 -13.93 4.13
N VAL A 59 4.65 -13.65 2.97
CA VAL A 59 3.53 -12.71 2.82
C VAL A 59 2.37 -13.37 2.09
N THR A 60 1.16 -13.03 2.47
CA THR A 60 -0.06 -13.59 1.89
C THR A 60 -1.24 -12.63 2.06
N LEU A 61 -2.36 -12.90 1.38
CA LEU A 61 -3.57 -12.09 1.45
C LEU A 61 -4.67 -12.87 2.19
N ILE A 62 -5.30 -12.22 3.16
CA ILE A 62 -6.51 -12.71 3.84
C ILE A 62 -7.69 -11.83 3.49
N LYS A 63 -8.86 -12.44 3.35
CA LYS A 63 -10.10 -11.73 3.00
C LYS A 63 -10.58 -10.91 4.19
N VAL A 64 -10.96 -9.67 3.91
CA VAL A 64 -11.56 -8.76 4.89
C VAL A 64 -12.84 -8.15 4.33
N ASP A 65 -13.71 -7.65 5.19
CA ASP A 65 -14.86 -6.84 4.79
C ASP A 65 -14.50 -5.35 4.64
N GLU A 66 -15.49 -4.51 4.31
CA GLU A 66 -15.32 -3.06 4.09
C GLU A 66 -14.86 -2.31 5.35
N ASP A 67 -15.14 -2.89 6.53
CA ASP A 67 -14.72 -2.37 7.83
C ASP A 67 -13.33 -2.88 8.26
N ASN A 68 -12.69 -3.72 7.45
CA ASN A 68 -11.42 -4.41 7.71
C ASN A 68 -11.51 -5.53 8.76
N ASN A 69 -12.70 -6.09 8.98
CA ASN A 69 -12.82 -7.30 9.80
C ASN A 69 -12.38 -8.52 9.00
N ILE A 70 -11.58 -9.38 9.64
CA ILE A 70 -11.05 -10.59 9.04
C ILE A 70 -12.16 -11.62 8.84
N MET A 71 -12.35 -12.06 7.61
CA MET A 71 -13.33 -13.09 7.26
C MET A 71 -12.77 -14.48 7.59
N ARG A 72 -13.54 -15.26 8.35
CA ARG A 72 -13.17 -16.63 8.77
C ARG A 72 -14.15 -17.67 8.24
N ASP A 73 -13.65 -18.87 7.97
CA ASP A 73 -14.46 -20.00 7.54
C ASP A 73 -15.12 -20.74 8.72
N ARG A 74 -15.87 -21.81 8.43
CA ARG A 74 -16.53 -22.66 9.43
C ARG A 74 -15.58 -23.33 10.43
N ASN A 75 -14.28 -23.42 10.11
CA ASN A 75 -13.26 -23.99 10.99
C ASN A 75 -12.61 -22.93 11.89
N GLY A 76 -12.99 -21.66 11.73
CA GLY A 76 -12.45 -20.53 12.47
C GLY A 76 -11.11 -20.02 11.93
N VAL A 77 -10.69 -20.43 10.73
CA VAL A 77 -9.46 -19.92 10.10
C VAL A 77 -9.76 -18.83 9.07
N CYS A 78 -8.80 -17.94 8.78
CA CYS A 78 -8.98 -16.87 7.81
C CYS A 78 -9.21 -17.42 6.39
N VAL A 79 -10.07 -16.74 5.64
CA VAL A 79 -10.34 -17.03 4.23
C VAL A 79 -9.26 -16.38 3.37
N ARG A 80 -8.73 -17.09 2.36
CA ARG A 80 -7.81 -16.51 1.37
C ARG A 80 -8.56 -15.58 0.42
N THR A 81 -7.96 -14.43 0.11
CA THR A 81 -8.49 -13.50 -0.89
C THR A 81 -8.40 -14.09 -2.30
N LYS A 82 -9.47 -13.97 -3.09
CA LYS A 82 -9.46 -14.30 -4.52
C LYS A 82 -9.16 -13.05 -5.37
N PRO A 83 -8.73 -13.20 -6.63
CA PRO A 83 -8.59 -12.07 -7.54
C PRO A 83 -9.87 -11.23 -7.61
N GLY A 84 -9.72 -9.90 -7.47
CA GLY A 84 -10.84 -8.96 -7.47
C GLY A 84 -11.58 -8.82 -6.14
N GLU A 85 -11.26 -9.62 -5.12
CA GLU A 85 -11.82 -9.45 -3.79
C GLU A 85 -10.96 -8.52 -2.92
N LEU A 86 -11.62 -7.87 -1.97
CA LEU A 86 -10.98 -7.10 -0.92
C LEU A 86 -10.17 -8.03 0.00
N GLY A 87 -8.91 -7.65 0.27
CA GLY A 87 -8.03 -8.40 1.14
C GLY A 87 -6.98 -7.54 1.82
N GLU A 88 -6.49 -8.05 2.94
CA GLU A 88 -5.39 -7.47 3.71
C GLU A 88 -4.12 -8.29 3.50
N LEU A 89 -3.01 -7.60 3.24
CA LEU A 89 -1.69 -8.22 3.17
C LEU A 89 -1.19 -8.46 4.61
N VAL A 90 -0.78 -9.70 4.87
CA VAL A 90 -0.27 -10.12 6.18
C VAL A 90 1.07 -10.83 6.04
N GLY A 91 1.93 -10.64 7.03
CA GLY A 91 3.24 -11.30 7.12
C GLY A 91 3.15 -12.52 8.04
N LYS A 92 3.48 -13.71 7.56
CA LYS A 92 3.46 -14.93 8.38
C LYS A 92 4.49 -14.83 9.49
N ILE A 93 4.07 -15.02 10.74
CA ILE A 93 4.97 -15.04 11.90
C ILE A 93 5.42 -16.49 12.13
N VAL A 94 6.73 -16.70 12.18
CA VAL A 94 7.33 -18.01 12.53
C VAL A 94 8.26 -17.81 13.70
N ALA A 95 7.90 -18.37 14.86
CA ALA A 95 8.73 -18.30 16.05
C ALA A 95 10.07 -19.03 15.79
N GLY A 96 11.18 -18.38 16.15
CA GLY A 96 12.54 -18.94 15.98
C GLY A 96 13.24 -18.63 14.65
N GLU A 97 12.56 -18.02 13.68
CA GLU A 97 13.20 -17.52 12.44
C GLU A 97 13.41 -16.00 12.51
N PRO A 98 14.66 -15.49 12.57
CA PRO A 98 14.92 -14.05 12.74
C PRO A 98 14.28 -13.15 11.68
N LEU A 99 14.23 -13.61 10.42
CA LEU A 99 13.62 -12.87 9.31
C LEU A 99 12.07 -12.90 9.31
N ARG A 100 11.46 -13.73 10.16
CA ARG A 100 10.01 -13.93 10.24
C ARG A 100 9.45 -13.75 11.66
N LYS A 101 10.29 -13.24 12.56
CA LYS A 101 9.90 -12.92 13.92
C LYS A 101 9.30 -11.53 13.95
N PHE A 102 8.18 -11.40 14.65
CA PHE A 102 7.64 -10.12 15.08
C PHE A 102 7.86 -10.05 16.58
N ASP A 103 8.72 -9.13 17.04
CA ASP A 103 9.09 -9.01 18.46
C ASP A 103 7.97 -8.38 19.30
N GLY A 104 6.93 -7.85 18.66
CA GLY A 104 5.83 -7.16 19.31
C GLY A 104 6.15 -5.70 19.63
N TYR A 105 5.13 -5.01 20.13
CA TYR A 105 5.24 -3.66 20.66
C TYR A 105 5.49 -3.70 22.17
N ALA A 106 5.94 -2.57 22.73
CA ALA A 106 6.12 -2.42 24.18
C ALA A 106 4.82 -2.70 24.97
N SER A 107 3.65 -2.46 24.37
CA SER A 107 2.36 -2.87 24.92
C SER A 107 1.92 -4.21 24.33
N LYS A 108 1.58 -5.16 25.22
CA LYS A 108 1.00 -6.44 24.83
C LYS A 108 -0.33 -6.26 24.10
N GLU A 109 -1.17 -5.32 24.54
CA GLU A 109 -2.46 -5.02 23.90
C GLU A 109 -2.28 -4.49 22.47
N ALA A 110 -1.24 -3.67 22.25
CA ALA A 110 -0.90 -3.19 20.91
C ALA A 110 -0.37 -4.32 20.01
N THR A 111 0.36 -5.27 20.59
CA THR A 111 0.82 -6.49 19.91
C THR A 111 -0.33 -7.38 19.51
N ASP A 112 -1.24 -7.68 20.44
CA ASP A 112 -2.38 -8.57 20.23
C ASP A 112 -3.32 -8.02 19.13
N LYS A 113 -3.45 -6.69 19.02
CA LYS A 113 -4.21 -6.04 17.93
C LYS A 113 -3.59 -6.18 16.54
N LYS A 114 -2.27 -6.43 16.47
CA LYS A 114 -1.50 -6.51 15.22
C LYS A 114 -1.17 -7.95 14.84
N VAL A 115 -1.64 -8.92 15.60
CA VAL A 115 -1.40 -10.35 15.35
C VAL A 115 -2.73 -11.07 15.12
N ALA A 116 -2.89 -11.64 13.93
CA ALA A 116 -3.96 -12.57 13.65
C ALA A 116 -3.54 -14.00 14.04
N MET A 117 -4.35 -14.65 14.87
CA MET A 117 -4.23 -16.07 15.20
C MET A 117 -5.09 -16.93 14.26
N ASN A 118 -4.74 -18.20 14.09
CA ASN A 118 -5.49 -19.17 13.29
C ASN A 118 -5.74 -18.64 11.88
N VAL A 119 -4.68 -18.25 11.19
CA VAL A 119 -4.67 -17.67 9.85
C VAL A 119 -5.10 -18.70 8.82
N PHE A 120 -4.35 -19.78 8.61
CA PHE A 120 -4.75 -20.85 7.69
C PHE A 120 -4.81 -22.21 8.36
N LYS A 121 -4.27 -22.34 9.57
CA LYS A 121 -4.30 -23.55 10.40
C LYS A 121 -4.42 -23.14 11.86
N LYS A 122 -4.97 -23.99 12.71
CA LYS A 122 -5.00 -23.70 14.15
C LYS A 122 -3.57 -23.52 14.68
N GLY A 123 -3.34 -22.43 15.41
CA GLY A 123 -2.06 -22.08 16.02
C GLY A 123 -1.06 -21.32 15.14
N ASP A 124 -1.33 -21.13 13.84
CA ASP A 124 -0.48 -20.23 13.05
C ASP A 124 -0.83 -18.76 13.31
N MET A 125 0.16 -17.89 13.05
CA MET A 125 0.09 -16.47 13.35
C MET A 125 0.55 -15.64 12.15
N ALA A 126 -0.05 -14.47 11.97
CA ALA A 126 0.42 -13.48 11.02
C ALA A 126 0.35 -12.07 11.59
N PHE A 127 1.35 -11.26 11.25
CA PHE A 127 1.37 -9.83 11.47
C PHE A 127 0.40 -9.18 10.49
N LEU A 128 -0.59 -8.50 11.05
CA LEU A 128 -1.53 -7.66 10.32
C LEU A 128 -0.85 -6.34 10.00
N THR A 129 -0.70 -6.04 8.71
CA THR A 129 -0.16 -4.74 8.31
C THR A 129 -1.13 -3.62 8.70
N VAL A 130 -2.44 -3.92 8.84
CA VAL A 130 -3.57 -3.01 9.09
C VAL A 130 -3.30 -1.66 8.47
N THR A 131 -3.19 -1.67 7.15
CA THR A 131 -2.98 -0.42 6.46
C THR A 131 -4.35 0.15 6.16
N HIS A 132 -4.67 1.30 6.77
CA HIS A 132 -5.79 2.16 6.36
C HIS A 132 -5.60 2.70 4.92
N LYS A 133 -4.79 2.04 4.08
CA LYS A 133 -4.38 2.47 2.75
C LYS A 133 -5.56 2.53 1.81
N LEU A 134 -6.55 1.65 1.90
CA LEU A 134 -7.75 1.79 1.06
C LEU A 134 -8.50 3.09 1.39
N LYS A 135 -8.78 3.35 2.67
CA LYS A 135 -9.33 4.66 3.09
C LYS A 135 -8.42 5.81 2.69
N LYS A 136 -7.10 5.69 2.84
CA LYS A 136 -6.12 6.72 2.45
C LYS A 136 -6.05 6.93 0.94
N THR A 137 -6.17 5.89 0.13
CA THR A 137 -6.15 5.94 -1.34
C THR A 137 -7.46 6.52 -1.85
N THR A 138 -8.60 6.16 -1.25
CA THR A 138 -9.89 6.82 -1.50
C THR A 138 -9.82 8.30 -1.12
N LEU A 139 -9.33 8.62 0.09
CA LEU A 139 -9.13 10.01 0.54
C LEU A 139 -8.11 10.77 -0.32
N GLN A 140 -7.06 10.13 -0.81
CA GLN A 140 -6.09 10.73 -1.73
C GLN A 140 -6.69 10.96 -3.12
N ALA A 141 -7.50 10.02 -3.61
CA ALA A 141 -8.20 10.15 -4.90
C ALA A 141 -9.28 11.25 -4.84
N GLU A 142 -10.00 11.35 -3.72
CA GLU A 142 -11.00 12.38 -3.48
C GLU A 142 -10.37 13.75 -3.19
N GLY A 143 -9.37 13.81 -2.32
CA GLY A 143 -8.67 15.04 -1.92
C GLY A 143 -7.66 15.58 -2.94
N SER A 144 -7.40 14.84 -4.03
CA SER A 144 -6.66 15.35 -5.19
C SER A 144 -7.58 15.72 -6.36
N ASN A 145 -8.91 15.59 -6.18
CA ASN A 145 -9.87 16.09 -7.14
C ASN A 145 -10.15 17.57 -6.82
N PRO A 146 -9.66 18.52 -7.64
CA PRO A 146 -9.86 19.95 -7.40
C PRO A 146 -11.34 20.37 -7.44
N HIS A 147 -12.25 19.52 -7.91
CA HIS A 147 -13.71 19.74 -7.86
C HIS A 147 -14.39 19.21 -6.59
N LYS A 148 -13.67 18.44 -5.75
CA LYS A 148 -14.20 17.86 -4.50
C LYS A 148 -13.44 18.29 -3.25
N THR A 149 -12.26 18.88 -3.40
CA THR A 149 -11.39 19.25 -2.28
C THR A 149 -11.72 20.68 -1.87
N GLU A 150 -12.20 20.87 -0.63
CA GLU A 150 -12.42 22.21 -0.05
C GLU A 150 -11.11 22.82 0.50
N ASP A 151 -10.12 21.97 0.77
CA ASP A 151 -8.81 22.37 1.26
C ASP A 151 -7.99 23.08 0.17
N ARG A 152 -7.45 24.25 0.52
CA ARG A 152 -6.54 24.99 -0.35
C ARG A 152 -5.22 24.24 -0.46
N LEU A 153 -5.00 23.57 -1.58
CA LEU A 153 -3.70 22.98 -1.93
C LEU A 153 -2.74 24.09 -2.39
N PHE A 154 -1.45 23.94 -2.09
CA PHE A 154 -0.41 24.90 -2.48
C PHE A 154 0.80 24.19 -3.12
N TYR A 155 1.46 24.84 -4.06
CA TYR A 155 2.71 24.37 -4.67
C TYR A 155 3.82 25.41 -4.50
N MET A 156 5.07 24.95 -4.32
CA MET A 156 6.24 25.83 -4.27
C MET A 156 6.56 26.35 -5.67
N ASN A 157 6.52 27.66 -5.88
CA ASN A 157 7.00 28.27 -7.10
C ASN A 157 8.48 28.65 -6.96
N ASN A 158 9.35 27.82 -7.52
CA ASN A 158 10.81 27.98 -7.43
C ASN A 158 11.35 29.27 -8.08
N LYS A 159 10.58 29.96 -8.94
CA LYS A 159 11.01 31.24 -9.56
C LYS A 159 10.88 32.42 -8.60
N ILE A 160 9.96 32.33 -7.63
CA ILE A 160 9.65 33.42 -6.69
C ILE A 160 9.83 33.00 -5.24
N GLY A 161 10.19 31.74 -4.98
CA GLY A 161 10.43 31.20 -3.63
C GLY A 161 9.19 31.20 -2.72
N GLN A 162 7.99 31.16 -3.30
CA GLN A 162 6.73 31.25 -2.54
C GLN A 162 5.76 30.13 -2.89
N TYR A 163 4.99 29.72 -1.89
CA TYR A 163 3.87 28.80 -2.07
C TYR A 163 2.68 29.54 -2.71
N LYS A 164 2.19 29.03 -3.84
CA LYS A 164 0.99 29.53 -4.53
C LYS A 164 -0.14 28.51 -4.43
N PRO A 165 -1.40 28.95 -4.32
CA PRO A 165 -2.53 28.04 -4.32
C PRO A 165 -2.61 27.29 -5.65
N LEU A 166 -2.88 25.99 -5.57
CA LEU A 166 -3.16 25.12 -6.70
C LEU A 166 -4.62 25.33 -7.10
N THR A 167 -4.84 25.97 -8.23
CA THR A 167 -6.14 26.24 -8.83
C THR A 167 -6.24 25.45 -10.14
N LEU A 168 -7.45 25.24 -10.66
CA LEU A 168 -7.65 24.56 -11.95
C LEU A 168 -6.81 25.20 -13.07
N ASP A 169 -6.68 26.52 -13.06
CA ASP A 169 -5.87 27.27 -14.04
C ASP A 169 -4.36 27.04 -13.88
N SER A 170 -3.87 26.81 -12.65
CA SER A 170 -2.44 26.56 -12.42
C SER A 170 -2.01 25.14 -12.76
N VAL A 171 -2.96 24.19 -12.81
CA VAL A 171 -2.73 22.85 -13.38
C VAL A 171 -2.42 22.98 -14.88
N PHE A 172 -3.24 23.70 -15.66
CA PHE A 172 -3.00 23.86 -17.10
C PHE A 172 -1.70 24.59 -17.46
N LEU A 173 -1.23 25.51 -16.61
CA LEU A 173 0.02 26.25 -16.83
C LEU A 173 1.29 25.41 -16.58
N TYR A 174 1.23 24.37 -15.74
CA TYR A 174 2.39 23.53 -15.43
C TYR A 174 2.61 22.37 -16.42
N PHE A 175 1.60 22.08 -17.25
CA PHE A 175 1.61 20.99 -18.24
C PHE A 175 1.77 21.46 -19.69
N LYS A 176 1.95 22.76 -19.96
CA LYS A 176 2.40 23.19 -21.29
C LYS A 176 3.89 22.86 -21.46
N PRO A 177 4.28 22.15 -22.55
CA PRO A 177 5.68 22.12 -22.97
C PRO A 177 6.10 23.56 -23.25
N ASN A 178 7.21 24.00 -22.66
CA ASN A 178 7.84 25.25 -23.09
C ASN A 178 8.30 25.03 -24.54
N PHE A 179 7.64 25.70 -25.49
CA PHE A 179 8.25 26.07 -26.76
C PHE A 179 8.92 27.43 -26.61
#